data_AF-A0A5C9EKT8-F1
#
_entry.id   AF-A0A5C9EKT8-F1
#
_cell.length_a   1.000
_cell.length_b   1.000
_cell.length_c   1.000
_cell.angle_alpha   90.00
_cell.angle_beta   90.00
_cell.angle_gamma   90.00
#
_symmetry.space_group_name_H-M   'P 1'
#
loop_
_entity.id
_entity.type
_entity.pdbx_description
1 polymer ?
#
loop_
_entity_poly.entity_id
_entity_poly.type
_entity_poly.pdbx_seq_one_letter_code
_entity_poly.pdbx_strand_id
1 'polypeptide(L)'
;MNQIKALYSRLFDPQKPISESPKETLDTLHFPVEELRYAVETLAGRSYDGMDIIESSDGKILEVRQEVLTRINQKRTSGELLSHIEQLVLCVGAYLMSDLPLRFERDIAEKVDFPSRSNENSFEKTDKNVRRLKVLSESMSGILGLQAGAEVPMRLMPEGTHYKKGDIIVFYRDEIKIVHQIEYVHESNGETFYITTGVNTETNQYVDSDLVSQNDVIRIVDLSKEAYLELNEMMARRYVAFITAFGMTLESAKILEDFFREKSTYLRNALKNAKDEATSRGLKLVSPNDPNKELSFEEFTLACIESYNGKNKFYGDAILTWKHEDCGHVWENTYNNIKRNVGNCPKCDGQYINQKITNEICEYIFKELGYIENNYQIEYGLTKIFPELEGLIHANVHVDGYVELNIEDKNGNLIKLAIEYQGQQHDPDPKIGFEAYKAVSKQLDVVEGTKKYSKVYKPWRDLITRDEDKVDHFEKNNKDGYYLIVVDYNVDPEDRLDFIISKFEELTKITLSKIPYRDWRTF
;
A
#
# COMPACT_ATOMS: atom_id res chain seq x y z
N MET A 1 -27.07 1.40 19.29
CA MET A 1 -27.77 2.06 18.14
C MET A 1 -27.89 1.15 16.92
N ASN A 2 -26.84 0.38 16.53
CA ASN A 2 -26.92 -0.56 15.40
C ASN A 2 -27.86 -1.76 15.63
N GLN A 3 -27.90 -2.34 16.85
CA GLN A 3 -28.83 -3.42 17.19
C GLN A 3 -30.30 -2.93 17.23
N ILE A 4 -30.53 -1.67 17.60
CA ILE A 4 -31.86 -1.04 17.63
C ILE A 4 -32.43 -0.90 16.21
N LYS A 5 -31.60 -0.54 15.23
CA LYS A 5 -32.00 -0.45 13.82
C LYS A 5 -32.22 -1.83 13.17
N ALA A 6 -31.45 -2.85 13.58
CA ALA A 6 -31.67 -4.24 13.15
C ALA A 6 -32.96 -4.85 13.73
N LEU A 7 -33.30 -4.49 14.97
CA LEU A 7 -34.63 -4.74 15.54
C LEU A 7 -35.72 -4.07 14.70
N TYR A 8 -35.50 -2.80 14.32
CA TYR A 8 -36.46 -1.96 13.60
C TYR A 8 -36.80 -2.50 12.20
N SER A 9 -35.81 -2.94 11.43
CA SER A 9 -36.04 -3.49 10.08
C SER A 9 -36.72 -4.86 10.09
N ARG A 10 -36.62 -5.62 11.18
CA ARG A 10 -37.33 -6.89 11.37
C ARG A 10 -38.77 -6.70 11.84
N LEU A 11 -39.02 -5.67 12.66
CA LEU A 11 -40.33 -5.32 13.20
C LEU A 11 -41.22 -4.57 12.21
N PHE A 12 -40.62 -3.72 11.38
CA PHE A 12 -41.34 -2.81 10.50
C PHE A 12 -40.70 -2.82 9.11
N ASP A 13 -40.99 -3.87 8.34
CA ASP A 13 -40.89 -3.81 6.89
C ASP A 13 -42.06 -2.94 6.38
N PRO A 14 -41.81 -1.74 5.84
CA PRO A 14 -42.87 -0.85 5.36
C PRO A 14 -43.68 -1.45 4.20
N GLN A 15 -43.23 -2.56 3.60
CA GLN A 15 -43.95 -3.29 2.55
C GLN A 15 -44.85 -4.43 3.08
N LYS A 16 -44.83 -4.75 4.38
CA LYS A 16 -45.71 -5.76 4.98
C LYS A 16 -46.81 -5.10 5.83
N PRO A 17 -48.10 -5.33 5.54
CA PRO A 17 -49.16 -4.93 6.47
C PRO A 17 -49.01 -5.74 7.76
N ILE A 18 -48.95 -5.03 8.89
CA ILE A 18 -48.96 -5.61 10.23
C ILE A 18 -50.33 -6.25 10.45
N SER A 19 -50.39 -7.52 10.85
CA SER A 19 -51.70 -8.14 11.14
C SER A 19 -52.35 -7.47 12.35
N GLU A 20 -53.68 -7.44 12.37
CA GLU A 20 -54.47 -6.68 13.36
C GLU A 20 -54.35 -7.22 14.80
N SER A 21 -53.62 -8.31 15.04
CA SER A 21 -53.43 -8.89 16.37
C SER A 21 -51.97 -8.77 16.84
N PRO A 22 -51.71 -8.11 17.99
CA PRO A 22 -50.38 -8.03 18.60
C PRO A 22 -49.72 -9.39 18.83
N LYS A 23 -50.52 -10.44 19.03
CA LYS A 23 -50.06 -11.81 19.28
C LYS A 23 -49.36 -12.43 18.07
N GLU A 24 -49.89 -12.24 16.86
CA GLU A 24 -49.28 -12.75 15.62
C GLU A 24 -47.99 -12.01 15.24
N THR A 25 -47.91 -10.72 15.58
CA THR A 25 -46.66 -9.95 15.43
C THR A 25 -45.61 -10.44 16.43
N LEU A 26 -46.00 -10.77 17.67
CA LEU A 26 -45.11 -11.31 18.71
C LEU A 26 -44.55 -12.69 18.37
N ASP A 27 -45.34 -13.60 17.80
CA ASP A 27 -44.90 -14.95 17.42
C ASP A 27 -43.84 -14.97 16.30
N THR A 28 -43.66 -13.86 15.57
CA THR A 28 -42.65 -13.73 14.49
C THR A 28 -41.35 -13.06 14.94
N LEU A 29 -41.28 -12.57 16.18
CA LEU A 29 -40.15 -11.80 16.70
C LEU A 29 -39.23 -12.67 17.54
N HIS A 30 -38.24 -13.27 16.89
CA HIS A 30 -37.09 -13.87 17.58
C HIS A 30 -36.02 -12.81 17.84
N PHE A 31 -35.98 -12.28 19.05
CA PHE A 31 -34.88 -11.43 19.52
C PHE A 31 -33.77 -12.30 20.13
N PRO A 32 -32.51 -12.11 19.74
CA PRO A 32 -31.38 -12.61 20.51
C PRO A 32 -31.43 -12.01 21.93
N VAL A 33 -31.30 -12.84 22.96
CA VAL A 33 -31.36 -12.46 24.38
C VAL A 33 -30.43 -11.28 24.72
N GLU A 34 -29.31 -11.20 24.01
CA GLU A 34 -28.26 -10.20 24.23
C GLU A 34 -28.67 -8.81 23.74
N GLU A 35 -29.53 -8.73 22.73
CA GLU A 35 -30.05 -7.47 22.17
C GLU A 35 -31.16 -6.89 23.06
N LEU A 36 -32.00 -7.75 23.63
CA LEU A 36 -32.99 -7.38 24.64
C LEU A 36 -32.31 -6.87 25.91
N ARG A 37 -31.27 -7.58 26.39
CA ARG A 37 -30.51 -7.17 27.58
C ARG A 37 -29.87 -5.79 27.39
N TYR A 38 -29.26 -5.53 26.24
CA TYR A 38 -28.66 -4.23 25.93
C TYR A 38 -29.69 -3.09 25.84
N ALA A 39 -30.88 -3.36 25.27
CA ALA A 39 -31.96 -2.37 25.21
C ALA A 39 -32.47 -2.02 26.62
N VAL A 40 -32.64 -3.03 27.48
CA VAL A 40 -33.00 -2.90 28.90
C VAL A 40 -31.95 -2.09 29.67
N GLU A 41 -30.66 -2.39 29.51
CA GLU A 41 -29.55 -1.64 30.13
C GLU A 41 -29.47 -0.18 29.64
N THR A 42 -29.68 0.05 28.33
CA THR A 42 -29.67 1.40 27.74
C THR A 42 -30.82 2.27 28.27
N LEU A 43 -31.97 1.63 28.48
CA LEU A 43 -33.17 2.24 29.03
C LEU A 43 -33.04 2.52 30.53
N ALA A 44 -32.41 1.62 31.30
CA ALA A 44 -32.08 1.86 32.71
C ALA A 44 -31.18 3.09 32.90
N GLY A 45 -30.29 3.38 31.95
CA GLY A 45 -29.37 4.52 32.00
C GLY A 45 -29.92 5.84 31.44
N ARG A 46 -31.15 5.88 30.89
CA ARG A 46 -31.70 7.07 30.22
C ARG A 46 -33.20 7.23 30.50
N SER A 47 -33.58 8.22 31.31
CA SER A 47 -35.00 8.53 31.53
C SER A 47 -35.59 9.26 30.33
N TYR A 48 -36.78 8.83 29.89
CA TYR A 48 -37.64 9.65 29.03
C TYR A 48 -38.43 10.63 29.91
N ASP A 49 -38.19 11.93 29.79
CA ASP A 49 -38.86 13.01 30.56
C ASP A 49 -38.81 12.86 32.10
N GLY A 50 -37.86 12.11 32.68
CA GLY A 50 -37.85 11.84 34.12
C GLY A 50 -39.03 10.99 34.60
N MET A 51 -39.72 10.29 33.69
CA MET A 51 -40.78 9.34 34.01
C MET A 51 -40.28 7.92 33.76
N ASP A 52 -40.06 7.23 34.87
CA ASP A 52 -39.13 6.12 34.98
C ASP A 52 -39.57 4.86 34.25
N ILE A 53 -38.57 4.20 33.68
CA ILE A 53 -38.50 2.75 33.71
C ILE A 53 -38.13 2.40 35.15
N ILE A 54 -39.11 1.90 35.89
CA ILE A 54 -38.96 1.64 37.31
C ILE A 54 -38.40 0.23 37.47
N GLU A 55 -37.37 0.10 38.28
CA GLU A 55 -37.00 -1.20 38.79
C GLU A 55 -38.13 -1.67 39.71
N SER A 56 -38.65 -2.87 39.46
CA SER A 56 -39.69 -3.51 40.28
C SER A 56 -39.24 -3.55 41.73
N SER A 57 -40.19 -3.61 42.66
CA SER A 57 -39.88 -3.59 44.11
C SER A 57 -38.92 -4.69 44.59
N ASP A 58 -38.72 -5.76 43.80
CA ASP A 58 -37.77 -6.84 44.07
C ASP A 58 -36.42 -6.69 43.35
N GLY A 59 -36.19 -5.59 42.62
CA GLY A 59 -34.91 -5.26 41.99
C GLY A 59 -34.58 -6.10 40.74
N LYS A 60 -35.58 -6.72 40.09
CA LYS A 60 -35.34 -7.74 39.06
C LYS A 60 -35.92 -7.44 37.69
N ILE A 61 -36.96 -6.62 37.61
CA ILE A 61 -37.67 -6.33 36.37
C ILE A 61 -37.70 -4.83 36.17
N LEU A 62 -37.34 -4.38 34.97
CA LEU A 62 -37.58 -3.01 34.56
C LEU A 62 -39.03 -2.91 34.08
N GLU A 63 -39.88 -2.15 34.74
CA GLU A 63 -41.25 -1.87 34.32
C GLU A 63 -41.32 -0.50 33.65
N VAL A 64 -41.98 -0.40 32.49
CA VAL A 64 -42.33 0.89 31.90
C VAL A 64 -43.65 1.36 32.53
N ARG A 65 -43.68 2.55 33.13
CA ARG A 65 -44.91 3.14 33.66
C ARG A 65 -46.02 3.17 32.61
N GLN A 66 -47.22 2.73 32.98
CA GLN A 66 -48.38 2.63 32.08
C GLN A 66 -48.76 3.99 31.47
N GLU A 67 -48.54 5.09 32.19
CA GLU A 67 -48.80 6.45 31.72
C GLU A 67 -47.90 6.83 30.54
N VAL A 68 -46.64 6.36 30.53
CA VAL A 68 -45.68 6.60 29.45
C VAL A 68 -46.10 5.84 28.20
N LEU A 69 -46.46 4.56 28.35
CA LEU A 69 -46.99 3.76 27.23
C LEU A 69 -48.29 4.35 26.67
N THR A 70 -49.17 4.86 27.53
CA THR A 70 -50.42 5.52 27.14
C THR A 70 -50.15 6.79 26.33
N ARG A 71 -49.23 7.65 26.78
CA ARG A 71 -48.85 8.90 26.08
C ARG A 71 -48.19 8.62 24.73
N ILE A 72 -47.28 7.64 24.66
CA ILE A 72 -46.64 7.23 23.41
C ILE A 72 -47.67 6.64 22.43
N ASN A 73 -48.61 5.83 22.93
CA ASN A 73 -49.66 5.29 22.08
C ASN A 73 -50.63 6.38 21.59
N GLN A 74 -50.95 7.38 22.42
CA GLN A 74 -51.76 8.54 22.00
C GLN A 74 -51.11 9.31 20.86
N LYS A 75 -49.81 9.63 20.96
CA LYS A 75 -49.03 10.24 19.87
C LYS A 75 -49.06 9.39 18.60
N ARG A 76 -48.87 8.07 18.74
CA ARG A 76 -48.93 7.14 17.61
C ARG A 76 -50.30 7.19 16.92
N THR A 77 -51.38 7.16 17.70
CA THR A 77 -52.75 7.19 17.17
C THR A 77 -53.16 8.54 16.59
N SER A 78 -52.54 9.65 17.04
CA SER A 78 -52.74 10.98 16.46
C SER A 78 -51.91 11.22 15.19
N GLY A 79 -51.05 10.27 14.79
CA GLY A 79 -50.17 10.39 13.63
C GLY A 79 -48.90 11.22 13.89
N GLU A 80 -48.61 11.54 15.14
CA GLU A 80 -47.38 12.21 15.51
C GLU A 80 -46.17 11.26 15.42
N LEU A 81 -45.06 11.76 14.88
CA LEU A 81 -43.81 11.01 14.80
C LEU A 81 -43.24 10.75 16.20
N LEU A 82 -43.08 9.47 16.53
CA LEU A 82 -42.39 9.06 17.74
C LEU A 82 -40.88 9.28 17.59
N SER A 83 -40.25 9.82 18.61
CA SER A 83 -38.79 9.85 18.75
C SER A 83 -38.23 8.44 18.95
N HIS A 84 -36.93 8.25 18.67
CA HIS A 84 -36.27 6.95 18.79
C HIS A 84 -36.38 6.33 20.20
N ILE A 85 -36.42 7.14 21.26
CA ILE A 85 -36.54 6.61 22.63
C ILE A 85 -37.98 6.19 22.94
N GLU A 86 -39.00 6.90 22.44
CA GLU A 86 -40.41 6.53 22.59
C GLU A 86 -40.73 5.21 21.87
N GLN A 87 -40.13 5.01 20.69
CA GLN A 87 -40.26 3.75 19.94
C GLN A 87 -39.62 2.58 20.70
N LEU A 88 -38.43 2.79 21.28
CA LEU A 88 -37.74 1.77 22.08
C LEU A 88 -38.54 1.39 23.34
N VAL A 89 -39.10 2.38 24.02
CA VAL A 89 -39.97 2.21 25.21
C VAL A 89 -41.22 1.40 24.87
N LEU A 90 -41.84 1.66 23.71
CA LEU A 90 -43.01 0.90 23.24
C LEU A 90 -42.68 -0.57 22.96
N CYS A 91 -41.55 -0.85 22.32
CA CYS A 91 -41.11 -2.22 22.02
C CYS A 91 -40.79 -3.01 23.30
N VAL A 92 -40.06 -2.40 24.24
CA VAL A 92 -39.69 -3.05 25.50
C VAL A 92 -40.91 -3.22 26.40
N GLY A 93 -41.79 -2.23 26.50
CA GLY A 93 -43.05 -2.34 27.26
C GLY A 93 -43.99 -3.41 26.70
N ALA A 94 -44.10 -3.54 25.38
CA ALA A 94 -44.90 -4.59 24.76
C ALA A 94 -44.35 -6.01 25.03
N TYR A 95 -43.03 -6.17 25.04
CA TYR A 95 -42.37 -7.43 25.37
C TYR A 95 -42.57 -7.83 26.84
N LEU A 96 -42.40 -6.88 27.77
CA LEU A 96 -42.55 -7.12 29.20
C LEU A 96 -44.00 -7.41 29.63
N MET A 97 -44.98 -6.89 28.89
CA MET A 97 -46.40 -7.18 29.12
C MET A 97 -46.89 -8.48 28.46
N SER A 98 -46.03 -9.18 27.70
CA SER A 98 -46.35 -10.49 27.14
C SER A 98 -45.93 -11.59 28.12
N ASP A 99 -46.90 -12.19 28.82
CA ASP A 99 -46.69 -13.27 29.81
C ASP A 99 -46.12 -14.56 29.19
N LEU A 100 -44.82 -14.61 28.88
CA LEU A 100 -44.14 -15.84 28.44
C LEU A 100 -42.86 -16.13 29.23
N PRO A 101 -42.78 -17.28 29.94
CA PRO A 101 -41.60 -17.67 30.69
C PRO A 101 -40.51 -18.26 29.79
N LEU A 102 -39.34 -17.63 29.77
CA LEU A 102 -38.13 -18.12 29.09
C LEU A 102 -37.60 -19.39 29.78
N ARG A 103 -37.67 -20.54 29.10
CA ARG A 103 -36.80 -21.71 29.37
C ARG A 103 -35.95 -22.01 28.15
N PHE A 104 -34.64 -21.94 28.34
CA PHE A 104 -33.61 -22.38 27.39
C PHE A 104 -33.51 -23.90 27.40
N GLU A 105 -33.62 -24.55 26.25
CA GLU A 105 -32.99 -25.87 26.02
C GLU A 105 -32.27 -25.91 24.66
N ARG A 106 -31.04 -26.43 24.73
CA ARG A 106 -30.22 -26.91 23.61
C ARG A 106 -30.96 -28.05 22.92
N ASP A 107 -31.08 -28.00 21.59
CA ASP A 107 -30.95 -29.14 20.66
C ASP A 107 -31.64 -28.85 19.32
N ILE A 108 -30.99 -28.07 18.45
CA ILE A 108 -31.16 -28.18 16.98
C ILE A 108 -29.80 -27.89 16.33
N ALA A 109 -28.87 -28.84 16.51
CA ALA A 109 -27.65 -28.91 15.73
C ALA A 109 -27.67 -30.24 14.97
N GLU A 110 -28.63 -30.42 14.06
CA GLU A 110 -28.55 -31.41 12.99
C GLU A 110 -29.71 -31.23 12.01
N LYS A 111 -29.38 -31.13 10.72
CA LYS A 111 -30.26 -31.07 9.53
C LYS A 111 -30.93 -29.74 9.20
N VAL A 112 -30.13 -28.78 8.74
CA VAL A 112 -30.55 -27.90 7.63
C VAL A 112 -29.35 -27.70 6.69
N ASP A 113 -29.54 -28.07 5.44
CA ASP A 113 -28.63 -27.83 4.34
C ASP A 113 -28.58 -26.31 4.09
N PHE A 114 -27.43 -25.67 4.30
CA PHE A 114 -27.28 -24.23 4.10
C PHE A 114 -27.17 -23.94 2.60
N PRO A 115 -28.06 -23.14 1.98
CA PRO A 115 -27.70 -22.46 0.75
C PRO A 115 -26.54 -21.51 1.05
N SER A 116 -25.54 -21.56 0.19
CA SER A 116 -24.28 -20.82 0.29
C SER A 116 -24.48 -19.38 0.79
N ARG A 117 -23.77 -19.04 1.88
CA ARG A 117 -23.48 -17.65 2.21
C ARG A 117 -22.68 -17.05 1.05
N SER A 118 -23.33 -16.32 0.16
CA SER A 118 -22.65 -15.41 -0.75
C SER A 118 -21.94 -14.33 0.09
N ASN A 119 -20.67 -14.12 -0.20
CA ASN A 119 -19.75 -13.18 0.46
C ASN A 119 -20.27 -11.73 0.54
N GLU A 120 -21.03 -11.38 1.57
CA GLU A 120 -21.41 -9.98 1.86
C GLU A 120 -20.27 -9.14 2.48
N ASN A 121 -19.12 -9.75 2.77
CA ASN A 121 -17.86 -9.07 3.12
C ASN A 121 -16.80 -9.25 2.02
N SER A 122 -17.14 -8.93 0.76
CA SER A 122 -16.16 -9.06 -0.31
C SER A 122 -15.03 -8.02 -0.16
N PHE A 123 -13.78 -8.48 -0.28
CA PHE A 123 -12.57 -7.64 -0.32
C PHE A 123 -12.66 -6.52 -1.35
N GLU A 124 -13.43 -6.73 -2.41
CA GLU A 124 -13.78 -5.70 -3.40
C GLU A 124 -14.44 -4.47 -2.79
N LYS A 125 -15.34 -4.64 -1.81
CA LYS A 125 -16.00 -3.53 -1.12
C LYS A 125 -15.00 -2.76 -0.23
N THR A 126 -13.98 -3.44 0.28
CA THR A 126 -12.93 -2.83 1.11
C THR A 126 -11.90 -2.06 0.28
N ASP A 127 -11.42 -2.61 -0.84
CA ASP A 127 -10.56 -1.90 -1.81
C ASP A 127 -11.28 -0.65 -2.37
N LYS A 128 -12.58 -0.78 -2.66
CA LYS A 128 -13.45 0.35 -3.08
C LYS A 128 -13.51 1.45 -2.00
N ASN A 129 -13.66 1.09 -0.73
CA ASN A 129 -13.67 2.05 0.37
C ASN A 129 -12.31 2.73 0.57
N VAL A 130 -11.18 2.02 0.39
CA VAL A 130 -9.83 2.58 0.52
C VAL A 130 -9.52 3.57 -0.61
N ARG A 131 -9.91 3.27 -1.86
CA ARG A 131 -9.74 4.22 -2.98
C ARG A 131 -10.58 5.48 -2.78
N ARG A 132 -11.81 5.33 -2.29
CA ARG A 132 -12.68 6.45 -1.90
C ARG A 132 -12.02 7.34 -0.83
N LEU A 133 -11.42 6.73 0.19
CA LEU A 133 -10.67 7.47 1.22
C LEU A 133 -9.46 8.20 0.66
N LYS A 134 -8.72 7.61 -0.27
CA LYS A 134 -7.52 8.21 -0.84
C LYS A 134 -7.86 9.51 -1.58
N VAL A 135 -8.86 9.47 -2.46
CA VAL A 135 -9.34 10.67 -3.19
C VAL A 135 -9.75 11.76 -2.20
N LEU A 136 -10.60 11.44 -1.22
CA LEU A 136 -11.10 12.42 -0.25
C LEU A 136 -10.01 12.92 0.74
N SER A 137 -9.06 12.06 1.10
CA SER A 137 -7.90 12.40 1.93
C SER A 137 -6.93 13.31 1.20
N GLU A 138 -6.65 13.05 -0.06
CA GLU A 138 -5.81 13.92 -0.89
C GLU A 138 -6.48 15.29 -1.05
N SER A 139 -7.80 15.33 -1.27
CA SER A 139 -8.57 16.59 -1.35
C SER A 139 -8.58 17.43 -0.08
N MET A 140 -8.45 16.80 1.09
CA MET A 140 -8.57 17.45 2.39
C MET A 140 -7.25 17.49 3.19
N SER A 141 -6.16 16.98 2.59
CA SER A 141 -4.83 16.82 3.21
C SER A 141 -4.18 18.12 3.71
N GLY A 142 -4.60 19.27 3.19
CA GLY A 142 -4.12 20.59 3.62
C GLY A 142 -4.69 21.10 4.95
N ILE A 143 -5.60 20.36 5.59
CA ILE A 143 -6.36 20.84 6.76
C ILE A 143 -6.04 19.99 8.00
N LEU A 144 -5.12 20.49 8.83
CA LEU A 144 -4.79 19.90 10.11
C LEU A 144 -6.03 19.86 11.03
N GLY A 145 -6.52 18.65 11.35
CA GLY A 145 -7.52 18.42 12.40
C GLY A 145 -8.94 18.04 11.95
N LEU A 146 -9.20 17.91 10.65
CA LEU A 146 -10.50 17.51 10.13
C LEU A 146 -10.65 15.97 10.17
N GLN A 147 -11.60 15.47 10.97
CA GLN A 147 -11.90 14.03 11.09
C GLN A 147 -12.99 13.59 10.10
N ALA A 148 -13.01 12.30 9.75
CA ALA A 148 -14.10 11.69 8.99
C ALA A 148 -15.47 11.99 9.64
N GLY A 149 -16.39 12.55 8.86
CA GLY A 149 -17.74 12.91 9.34
C GLY A 149 -17.88 14.32 9.94
N ALA A 150 -16.82 15.13 10.00
CA ALA A 150 -16.92 16.53 10.42
C ALA A 150 -17.77 17.36 9.43
N GLU A 151 -18.59 18.30 9.91
CA GLU A 151 -19.36 19.17 9.02
C GLU A 151 -18.47 20.30 8.46
N VAL A 152 -18.48 20.50 7.14
CA VAL A 152 -17.76 21.59 6.46
C VAL A 152 -18.73 22.52 5.73
N PRO A 153 -18.44 23.83 5.68
CA PRO A 153 -19.39 24.83 5.22
C PRO A 153 -19.38 24.92 3.72
N MET A 154 -20.53 25.23 3.14
CA MET A 154 -20.62 25.55 1.72
C MET A 154 -20.84 27.05 1.53
N ARG A 155 -20.03 27.66 0.67
CA ARG A 155 -20.19 29.07 0.29
C ARG A 155 -20.82 29.17 -1.10
N LEU A 156 -21.86 30.01 -1.21
CA LEU A 156 -22.38 30.46 -2.50
C LEU A 156 -21.35 31.40 -3.11
N MET A 157 -20.94 31.10 -4.34
CA MET A 157 -19.96 31.90 -5.06
C MET A 157 -20.67 32.80 -6.08
N PRO A 158 -20.13 34.01 -6.36
CA PRO A 158 -20.64 34.84 -7.44
C PRO A 158 -20.57 34.12 -8.79
N GLU A 159 -21.52 34.41 -9.68
CA GLU A 159 -21.48 33.95 -11.07
C GLU A 159 -20.16 34.40 -11.74
N GLY A 160 -19.53 33.52 -12.52
CA GLY A 160 -18.23 33.77 -13.14
C GLY A 160 -17.00 33.53 -12.23
N THR A 161 -17.17 32.94 -11.04
CA THR A 161 -16.03 32.54 -10.19
C THR A 161 -15.19 31.47 -10.88
N HIS A 162 -13.88 31.71 -11.04
CA HIS A 162 -12.95 30.71 -11.56
C HIS A 162 -12.46 29.78 -10.45
N TYR A 163 -12.66 28.47 -10.65
CA TYR A 163 -12.18 27.42 -9.74
C TYR A 163 -10.87 26.81 -10.24
N LYS A 164 -10.05 26.27 -9.33
CA LYS A 164 -8.75 25.66 -9.64
C LYS A 164 -8.72 24.18 -9.27
N LYS A 165 -7.72 23.47 -9.80
CA LYS A 165 -7.41 22.11 -9.38
C LYS A 165 -7.27 22.04 -7.86
N GLY A 166 -7.96 21.07 -7.26
CA GLY A 166 -7.97 20.84 -5.82
C GLY A 166 -9.22 21.36 -5.12
N ASP A 167 -9.93 22.35 -5.70
CA ASP A 167 -11.16 22.88 -5.12
C ASP A 167 -12.27 21.82 -5.10
N ILE A 168 -13.11 21.83 -4.06
CA ILE A 168 -14.28 20.95 -3.95
C ILE A 168 -15.53 21.75 -4.30
N ILE A 169 -16.26 21.31 -5.31
CA ILE A 169 -17.43 21.99 -5.87
C ILE A 169 -18.70 21.17 -5.69
N VAL A 170 -19.83 21.87 -5.63
CA VAL A 170 -21.17 21.30 -5.52
C VAL A 170 -22.01 21.74 -6.71
N PHE A 171 -22.60 20.78 -7.40
CA PHE A 171 -23.47 21.00 -8.57
C PHE A 171 -24.68 20.04 -8.51
N TYR A 172 -25.69 20.26 -9.36
CA TYR A 172 -26.81 19.32 -9.52
C TYR A 172 -26.70 18.60 -10.86
N ARG A 173 -27.05 17.31 -10.85
CA ARG A 173 -27.35 16.56 -12.06
C ARG A 173 -28.56 15.69 -11.81
N ASP A 174 -29.52 15.72 -12.72
CA ASP A 174 -30.78 14.98 -12.60
C ASP A 174 -31.46 15.21 -11.25
N GLU A 175 -31.46 16.46 -10.78
CA GLU A 175 -31.99 16.91 -9.47
C GLU A 175 -31.22 16.38 -8.24
N ILE A 176 -30.12 15.66 -8.43
CA ILE A 176 -29.33 15.06 -7.36
C ILE A 176 -28.08 15.90 -7.11
N LYS A 177 -27.80 16.18 -5.84
CA LYS A 177 -26.68 17.04 -5.42
C LYS A 177 -25.37 16.25 -5.51
N ILE A 178 -24.40 16.75 -6.25
CA ILE A 178 -23.10 16.12 -6.47
C ILE A 178 -22.00 16.96 -5.81
N VAL A 179 -21.02 16.30 -5.17
CA VAL A 179 -19.88 16.95 -4.50
C VAL A 179 -18.57 16.31 -4.97
N HIS A 180 -17.83 17.01 -5.85
CA HIS A 180 -16.59 16.49 -6.44
C HIS A 180 -15.40 17.45 -6.22
N GLN A 181 -14.18 16.90 -6.27
CA GLN A 181 -12.95 17.68 -6.38
C GLN A 181 -12.60 17.94 -7.84
N ILE A 182 -12.10 19.12 -8.17
CA ILE A 182 -11.56 19.45 -9.49
C ILE A 182 -10.19 18.81 -9.66
N GLU A 183 -10.04 17.93 -10.64
CA GLU A 183 -8.75 17.33 -11.03
C GLU A 183 -8.05 18.12 -12.13
N TYR A 184 -8.84 18.69 -13.04
CA TYR A 184 -8.33 19.40 -14.20
C TYR A 184 -9.29 20.51 -14.63
N VAL A 185 -8.73 21.63 -15.08
CA VAL A 185 -9.46 22.78 -15.62
C VAL A 185 -9.21 22.82 -17.12
N HIS A 186 -10.28 22.84 -17.91
CA HIS A 186 -10.24 22.81 -19.36
C HIS A 186 -11.01 24.01 -19.93
N GLU A 187 -10.40 24.80 -20.80
CA GLU A 187 -11.06 25.88 -21.52
C GLU A 187 -11.35 25.45 -22.97
N SER A 188 -12.58 25.63 -23.41
CA SER A 188 -13.01 25.33 -24.79
C SER A 188 -14.05 26.34 -25.23
N ASN A 189 -13.84 26.96 -26.41
CA ASN A 189 -14.73 27.96 -27.00
C ASN A 189 -15.06 29.16 -26.08
N GLY A 190 -14.15 29.54 -25.18
CA GLY A 190 -14.36 30.63 -24.23
C GLY A 190 -15.18 30.24 -23.00
N GLU A 191 -15.57 28.97 -22.88
CA GLU A 191 -16.21 28.41 -21.68
C GLU A 191 -15.20 27.60 -20.87
N THR A 192 -15.32 27.66 -19.53
CA THR A 192 -14.50 26.87 -18.62
C THR A 192 -15.26 25.63 -18.17
N PHE A 193 -14.61 24.47 -18.30
CA PHE A 193 -15.10 23.17 -17.84
C PHE A 193 -14.14 22.58 -16.81
N TYR A 194 -14.70 21.84 -15.86
CA TYR A 194 -13.97 21.15 -14.82
C TYR A 194 -14.12 19.65 -15.02
N ILE A 195 -13.00 18.95 -15.12
CA ILE A 195 -12.99 17.49 -14.94
C ILE A 195 -12.87 17.27 -13.44
N THR A 196 -13.92 16.68 -12.89
CA THR A 196 -14.09 16.53 -11.45
C THR A 196 -14.17 15.05 -11.09
N THR A 197 -13.78 14.71 -9.87
CA THR A 197 -13.87 13.35 -9.34
C THR A 197 -14.41 13.38 -7.93
N GLY A 198 -15.35 12.50 -7.60
CA GLY A 198 -15.88 12.43 -6.25
C GLY A 198 -16.72 11.18 -6.01
N VAL A 199 -17.46 11.18 -4.91
CA VAL A 199 -18.40 10.10 -4.60
C VAL A 199 -19.74 10.70 -4.23
N ASN A 200 -20.75 10.45 -5.05
CA ASN A 200 -22.09 10.91 -4.78
C ASN A 200 -22.94 9.78 -4.17
N THR A 201 -23.08 9.76 -2.85
CA THR A 201 -23.84 8.73 -2.13
C THR A 201 -25.32 8.63 -2.53
N GLU A 202 -25.88 9.65 -3.16
CA GLU A 202 -27.29 9.68 -3.59
C GLU A 202 -27.49 9.08 -5.00
N THR A 203 -26.54 9.26 -5.93
CA THR A 203 -26.63 8.69 -7.29
C THR A 203 -25.88 7.37 -7.43
N ASN A 204 -24.74 7.21 -6.76
CA ASN A 204 -23.84 6.09 -7.02
C ASN A 204 -22.90 5.78 -5.84
N GLN A 205 -22.69 4.49 -5.57
CA GLN A 205 -21.72 4.07 -4.54
C GLN A 205 -20.27 4.11 -5.03
N TYR A 206 -20.03 4.44 -6.31
CA TYR A 206 -18.73 4.45 -6.96
C TYR A 206 -18.11 5.84 -7.07
N VAL A 207 -16.78 5.88 -7.18
CA VAL A 207 -16.07 7.09 -7.62
C VAL A 207 -16.40 7.29 -9.10
N ASP A 208 -16.99 8.42 -9.42
CA ASP A 208 -17.25 8.84 -10.79
C ASP A 208 -16.48 10.12 -11.12
N SER A 209 -16.38 10.37 -12.43
CA SER A 209 -15.75 11.56 -12.97
C SER A 209 -16.73 12.28 -13.85
N ASP A 210 -16.79 13.60 -13.70
CA ASP A 210 -17.74 14.44 -14.41
C ASP A 210 -17.07 15.63 -15.05
N LEU A 211 -17.48 15.90 -16.30
CA LEU A 211 -17.25 17.18 -16.95
C LEU A 211 -18.35 18.14 -16.52
N VAL A 212 -17.99 19.20 -15.82
CA VAL A 212 -18.92 20.17 -15.22
C VAL A 212 -18.65 21.55 -15.80
N SER A 213 -19.65 22.22 -16.35
CA SER A 213 -19.48 23.61 -16.81
C SER A 213 -19.35 24.53 -15.60
N GLN A 214 -18.59 25.62 -15.73
CA GLN A 214 -18.49 26.65 -14.70
C GLN A 214 -19.85 27.21 -14.27
N ASN A 215 -20.81 27.29 -15.20
CA ASN A 215 -22.15 27.78 -14.92
C ASN A 215 -23.02 26.77 -14.15
N ASP A 216 -22.63 25.49 -14.14
CA ASP A 216 -23.36 24.44 -13.41
C ASP A 216 -22.90 24.32 -11.95
N VAL A 217 -21.80 25.00 -11.57
CA VAL A 217 -21.28 25.00 -10.21
C VAL A 217 -22.07 25.97 -9.34
N ILE A 218 -22.65 25.44 -8.27
CA ILE A 218 -23.60 26.17 -7.42
C ILE A 218 -22.91 26.67 -6.15
N ARG A 219 -22.06 25.83 -5.56
CA ARG A 219 -21.32 26.17 -4.34
C ARG A 219 -19.91 25.62 -4.41
N ILE A 220 -19.02 26.25 -3.66
CA ILE A 220 -17.71 25.69 -3.30
C ILE A 220 -17.76 25.28 -1.83
N VAL A 221 -17.06 24.21 -1.48
CA VAL A 221 -16.82 23.84 -0.08
C VAL A 221 -15.66 24.72 0.42
N ASP A 222 -15.94 25.56 1.41
CA ASP A 222 -14.92 26.44 1.98
C ASP A 222 -14.12 25.67 3.04
N LEU A 223 -12.93 25.23 2.63
CA LEU A 223 -12.03 24.43 3.43
C LEU A 223 -11.05 25.28 4.27
N SER A 224 -11.25 26.60 4.33
CA SER A 224 -10.38 27.48 5.13
C SER A 224 -10.58 27.24 6.63
N LYS A 225 -9.51 27.50 7.40
CA LYS A 225 -9.54 27.42 8.87
C LYS A 225 -10.56 28.41 9.43
N GLU A 226 -10.67 29.58 8.81
CA GLU A 226 -11.60 30.65 9.15
C GLU A 226 -13.05 30.19 8.97
N ALA A 227 -13.37 29.55 7.85
CA ALA A 227 -14.71 29.00 7.61
C ALA A 227 -15.08 27.86 8.57
N TYR A 228 -14.10 27.04 8.97
CA TYR A 228 -14.29 26.02 10.01
C TYR A 228 -14.57 26.64 11.40
N LEU A 229 -13.87 27.73 11.76
CA LEU A 229 -14.10 28.45 13.01
C LEU A 229 -15.45 29.19 13.02
N GLU A 230 -15.82 29.80 11.89
CA GLU A 230 -17.12 30.44 11.68
C GLU A 230 -18.28 29.43 11.83
N LEU A 231 -18.09 28.20 11.34
CA LEU A 231 -19.04 27.09 11.52
C LEU A 231 -19.29 26.73 12.98
N ASN A 232 -18.25 26.69 13.81
CA ASN A 232 -18.40 26.39 15.23
C ASN A 232 -19.25 27.47 15.93
N GLU A 233 -19.08 28.73 15.53
CA GLU A 233 -19.89 29.84 16.05
C GLU A 233 -21.32 29.84 15.50
N MET A 234 -21.51 29.44 14.24
CA MET A 234 -22.82 29.39 13.58
C MET A 234 -23.61 28.11 13.91
N MET A 235 -22.98 26.99 14.24
CA MET A 235 -23.64 25.79 14.77
C MET A 235 -24.29 26.06 16.13
N ALA A 236 -23.65 26.89 16.97
CA ALA A 236 -24.26 27.38 18.20
C ALA A 236 -25.53 28.22 17.93
N ARG A 237 -25.75 28.67 16.68
CA ARG A 237 -26.84 29.56 16.28
C ARG A 237 -27.78 28.99 15.18
N ARG A 238 -27.48 27.84 14.57
CA ARG A 238 -28.25 27.09 13.54
C ARG A 238 -28.50 27.80 12.18
N TYR A 239 -27.51 28.50 11.60
CA TYR A 239 -27.73 29.38 10.43
C TYR A 239 -27.12 28.96 9.06
N VAL A 240 -26.46 27.80 8.88
CA VAL A 240 -25.73 27.49 7.62
C VAL A 240 -26.01 26.09 7.05
N ALA A 241 -25.91 25.94 5.72
CA ALA A 241 -25.90 24.66 5.02
C ALA A 241 -24.48 24.05 4.95
N PHE A 242 -24.36 22.76 5.29
CA PHE A 242 -23.07 22.05 5.42
C PHE A 242 -23.06 20.73 4.63
N ILE A 243 -21.88 20.11 4.50
CA ILE A 243 -21.70 18.72 4.06
C ILE A 243 -20.83 17.95 5.06
N THR A 244 -20.94 16.62 5.11
CA THR A 244 -20.02 15.79 5.91
C THR A 244 -18.70 15.59 5.17
N ALA A 245 -17.59 15.94 5.82
CA ALA A 245 -16.23 15.70 5.37
C ALA A 245 -16.04 14.21 5.08
N PHE A 246 -15.34 13.93 3.97
CA PHE A 246 -15.08 12.58 3.45
C PHE A 246 -16.31 11.81 2.98
N GLY A 247 -17.53 12.38 2.99
CA GLY A 247 -18.76 11.67 2.62
C GLY A 247 -18.94 10.32 3.34
N MET A 248 -18.22 10.11 4.45
CA MET A 248 -18.24 8.87 5.20
C MET A 248 -19.40 8.96 6.17
N THR A 249 -20.34 8.02 6.05
CA THR A 249 -21.24 7.77 7.17
C THR A 249 -20.39 7.29 8.36
N LEU A 250 -20.86 7.57 9.58
CA LEU A 250 -20.25 7.06 10.82
C LEU A 250 -20.03 5.53 10.76
N GLU A 251 -20.83 4.84 9.95
CA GLU A 251 -20.77 3.41 9.63
C GLU A 251 -19.52 3.03 8.83
N SER A 252 -19.17 3.75 7.76
CA SER A 252 -17.95 3.50 6.97
C SER A 252 -16.69 3.75 7.79
N ALA A 253 -16.68 4.79 8.63
CA ALA A 253 -15.56 5.08 9.52
C ALA A 253 -15.35 3.96 10.54
N LYS A 254 -16.45 3.41 11.07
CA LYS A 254 -16.43 2.31 12.00
C LYS A 254 -16.08 0.96 11.37
N ILE A 255 -16.48 0.70 10.12
CA ILE A 255 -16.04 -0.50 9.36
C ILE A 255 -14.53 -0.46 9.12
N LEU A 256 -13.98 0.71 8.80
CA LEU A 256 -12.53 0.90 8.71
C LEU A 256 -11.86 0.75 10.07
N GLU A 257 -12.43 1.33 11.13
CA GLU A 257 -11.91 1.18 12.48
C GLU A 257 -11.93 -0.28 12.94
N ASP A 258 -12.99 -1.04 12.65
CA ASP A 258 -13.11 -2.47 12.96
C ASP A 258 -12.18 -3.31 12.08
N PHE A 259 -12.03 -2.98 10.80
CA PHE A 259 -11.05 -3.59 9.90
C PHE A 259 -9.63 -3.36 10.40
N PHE A 260 -9.28 -2.12 10.76
CA PHE A 260 -8.00 -1.77 11.33
C PHE A 260 -7.81 -2.41 12.70
N ARG A 261 -8.85 -2.53 13.53
CA ARG A 261 -8.79 -3.16 14.85
C ARG A 261 -8.55 -4.67 14.73
N GLU A 262 -9.29 -5.36 13.88
CA GLU A 262 -9.12 -6.80 13.61
C GLU A 262 -7.75 -7.08 12.95
N LYS A 263 -7.36 -6.26 11.96
CA LYS A 263 -6.06 -6.39 11.28
C LYS A 263 -4.90 -5.82 12.08
N SER A 264 -5.11 -5.01 13.12
CA SER A 264 -4.03 -4.45 13.93
C SER A 264 -3.24 -5.55 14.61
N THR A 265 -3.91 -6.56 15.17
CA THR A 265 -3.26 -7.72 15.78
C THR A 265 -2.44 -8.48 14.73
N TYR A 266 -3.01 -8.68 13.53
CA TYR A 266 -2.33 -9.34 12.43
C TYR A 266 -1.10 -8.55 11.95
N LEU A 267 -1.23 -7.25 11.74
CA LEU A 267 -0.15 -6.35 11.31
C LEU A 267 0.94 -6.20 12.38
N ARG A 268 0.57 -6.15 13.66
CA ARG A 268 1.54 -6.15 14.76
C ARG A 268 2.35 -7.43 14.79
N ASN A 269 1.69 -8.58 14.60
CA ASN A 269 2.39 -9.87 14.48
C ASN A 269 3.26 -9.93 13.22
N ALA A 270 2.80 -9.37 12.10
CA ALA A 270 3.58 -9.31 10.87
C ALA A 270 4.83 -8.42 11.02
N LEU A 271 4.69 -7.24 11.64
CA LEU A 271 5.81 -6.36 11.95
C LEU A 271 6.81 -7.05 12.88
N LYS A 272 6.32 -7.72 13.92
CA LYS A 272 7.16 -8.51 14.82
C LYS A 272 7.95 -9.57 14.05
N ASN A 273 7.29 -10.36 13.21
CA ASN A 273 7.95 -11.37 12.38
C ASN A 273 8.99 -10.75 11.42
N ALA A 274 8.70 -9.57 10.86
CA ALA A 274 9.64 -8.87 9.99
C ALA A 274 10.88 -8.39 10.76
N LYS A 275 10.72 -7.91 12.00
CA LYS A 275 11.83 -7.53 12.89
C LYS A 275 12.65 -8.74 13.34
N ASP A 276 11.99 -9.85 13.66
CA ASP A 276 12.64 -11.10 14.04
C ASP A 276 13.47 -11.66 12.86
N GLU A 277 12.91 -11.64 11.64
CA GLU A 277 13.62 -12.03 10.41
C GLU A 277 14.77 -11.07 10.07
N ALA A 278 14.61 -9.77 10.34
CA ALA A 278 15.69 -8.80 10.16
C ALA A 278 16.87 -9.15 11.10
N THR A 279 16.56 -9.34 12.39
CA THR A 279 17.55 -9.60 13.43
C THR A 279 18.32 -10.90 13.17
N SER A 280 17.64 -11.96 12.72
CA SER A 280 18.29 -13.25 12.43
C SER A 280 19.28 -13.19 11.27
N ARG A 281 19.27 -12.11 10.49
CA ARG A 281 20.11 -11.87 9.31
C ARG A 281 21.13 -10.75 9.49
N GLY A 282 21.31 -10.20 10.70
CA GLY A 282 22.14 -9.02 10.90
C GLY A 282 21.57 -7.77 10.22
N LEU A 283 20.24 -7.66 10.14
CA LEU A 283 19.51 -6.54 9.55
C LEU A 283 18.69 -5.80 10.62
N LYS A 284 18.44 -4.52 10.38
CA LYS A 284 17.45 -3.70 11.09
C LYS A 284 16.39 -3.20 10.13
N LEU A 285 15.14 -3.23 10.59
CA LEU A 285 14.03 -2.60 9.91
C LEU A 285 13.92 -1.14 10.39
N VAL A 286 14.17 -0.17 9.51
CA VAL A 286 14.32 1.24 9.87
C VAL A 286 13.25 2.12 9.22
N SER A 287 13.03 3.32 9.76
CA SER A 287 12.12 4.30 9.18
C SER A 287 12.65 4.75 7.80
N PRO A 288 11.78 4.88 6.77
CA PRO A 288 12.18 5.44 5.48
C PRO A 288 12.61 6.91 5.58
N ASN A 289 12.15 7.63 6.61
CA ASN A 289 12.46 9.05 6.81
C ASN A 289 13.69 9.28 7.72
N ASP A 290 14.11 8.25 8.47
CA ASP A 290 15.23 8.34 9.41
C ASP A 290 15.87 6.95 9.60
N PRO A 291 16.96 6.63 8.89
CA PRO A 291 17.62 5.32 8.97
C PRO A 291 18.27 4.99 10.33
N ASN A 292 18.19 5.91 11.29
CA ASN A 292 18.63 5.68 12.67
C ASN A 292 17.47 5.36 13.61
N LYS A 293 16.22 5.49 13.16
CA LYS A 293 15.03 5.08 13.89
C LYS A 293 14.54 3.74 13.37
N GLU A 294 14.05 2.92 14.29
CA GLU A 294 13.38 1.67 13.95
C GLU A 294 12.03 1.97 13.27
N LEU A 295 11.61 1.11 12.34
CA LEU A 295 10.32 1.25 11.66
C LEU A 295 9.16 1.21 12.68
N SER A 296 8.33 2.25 12.66
CA SER A 296 7.13 2.34 13.50
C SER A 296 5.99 1.45 12.99
N PHE A 297 4.99 1.23 13.82
CA PHE A 297 3.81 0.44 13.43
C PHE A 297 2.98 1.16 12.36
N GLU A 298 2.91 2.49 12.44
CA GLU A 298 2.21 3.36 11.51
C GLU A 298 2.87 3.31 10.13
N GLU A 299 4.19 3.47 10.06
CA GLU A 299 4.95 3.37 8.80
C GLU A 299 4.85 1.98 8.17
N PHE A 300 4.96 0.91 8.99
CA PHE A 300 4.75 -0.45 8.50
C PHE A 300 3.34 -0.67 7.93
N THR A 301 2.32 -0.11 8.60
CA THR A 301 0.93 -0.23 8.16
C THR A 301 0.72 0.49 6.84
N LEU A 302 1.27 1.70 6.68
CA LEU A 302 1.22 2.45 5.42
C LEU A 302 1.89 1.67 4.28
N ALA A 303 3.09 1.14 4.48
CA ALA A 303 3.79 0.33 3.48
C ALA A 303 2.98 -0.91 3.04
N CYS A 304 2.29 -1.57 3.99
CA CYS A 304 1.41 -2.70 3.68
C CYS A 304 0.18 -2.28 2.85
N ILE A 305 -0.42 -1.13 3.16
CA ILE A 305 -1.57 -0.58 2.42
C ILE A 305 -1.16 -0.21 1.00
N GLU A 306 -0.02 0.49 0.84
CA GLU A 306 0.49 0.92 -0.47
C GLU A 306 0.84 -0.26 -1.38
N SER A 307 1.32 -1.36 -0.80
CA SER A 307 1.70 -2.56 -1.54
C SER A 307 0.52 -3.52 -1.78
N TYR A 308 -0.67 -3.21 -1.24
CA TYR A 308 -1.85 -4.07 -1.40
C TYR A 308 -2.48 -3.91 -2.79
N ASN A 309 -2.35 -4.96 -3.60
CA ASN A 309 -2.89 -5.01 -4.97
C ASN A 309 -4.19 -5.84 -5.10
N GLY A 310 -4.85 -6.17 -3.99
CA GLY A 310 -6.09 -6.97 -3.97
C GLY A 310 -5.91 -8.48 -4.16
N LYS A 311 -4.70 -8.98 -4.46
CA LYS A 311 -4.47 -10.41 -4.78
C LYS A 311 -3.51 -11.15 -3.85
N ASN A 312 -2.64 -10.45 -3.12
CA ASN A 312 -1.58 -11.06 -2.33
C ASN A 312 -1.79 -10.98 -0.80
N LYS A 313 -1.03 -11.81 -0.06
CA LYS A 313 -0.98 -11.76 1.42
C LYS A 313 -0.53 -10.35 1.84
N PHE A 314 -1.34 -9.71 2.67
CA PHE A 314 -1.38 -8.27 2.99
C PHE A 314 -0.05 -7.56 3.32
N TYR A 315 1.04 -8.27 3.66
CA TYR A 315 2.33 -7.66 4.03
C TYR A 315 3.56 -8.28 3.35
N GLY A 316 3.39 -9.36 2.59
CA GLY A 316 4.52 -10.06 1.97
C GLY A 316 5.28 -9.18 0.97
N ASP A 317 4.53 -8.38 0.23
CA ASP A 317 5.04 -7.52 -0.83
C ASP A 317 5.24 -6.08 -0.37
N ALA A 318 5.07 -5.81 0.93
CA ALA A 318 5.36 -4.51 1.52
C ALA A 318 6.83 -4.14 1.24
N ILE A 319 7.06 -3.03 0.55
CA ILE A 319 8.38 -2.44 0.38
C ILE A 319 8.76 -1.77 1.71
N LEU A 320 9.83 -2.26 2.33
CA LEU A 320 10.31 -1.76 3.61
C LEU A 320 11.76 -1.31 3.47
N THR A 321 12.19 -0.42 4.37
CA THR A 321 13.57 0.07 4.43
C THR A 321 14.39 -0.78 5.40
N TRP A 322 15.48 -1.34 4.90
CA TRP A 322 16.37 -2.25 5.61
C TRP A 322 17.73 -1.59 5.81
N LYS A 323 18.38 -1.89 6.93
CA LYS A 323 19.75 -1.45 7.24
C LYS A 323 20.58 -2.66 7.63
N HIS A 324 21.74 -2.86 7.02
CA HIS A 324 22.67 -3.91 7.44
C HIS A 324 23.40 -3.46 8.71
N GLU A 325 23.45 -4.30 9.72
CA GLU A 325 24.07 -3.96 11.01
C GLU A 325 25.58 -3.75 10.87
N ASP A 326 26.26 -4.57 10.06
CA ASP A 326 27.72 -4.53 9.93
C ASP A 326 28.20 -3.37 9.07
N CYS A 327 27.66 -3.24 7.84
CA CYS A 327 28.12 -2.22 6.89
C CYS A 327 27.30 -0.92 6.89
N GLY A 328 26.24 -0.84 7.69
CA GLY A 328 25.41 0.37 7.87
C GLY A 328 24.60 0.79 6.64
N HIS A 329 24.74 0.10 5.51
CA HIS A 329 24.07 0.42 4.25
C HIS A 329 22.55 0.25 4.37
N VAL A 330 21.81 1.15 3.73
CA VAL A 330 20.36 1.25 3.80
C VAL A 330 19.78 1.08 2.40
N TRP A 331 18.79 0.21 2.24
CA TRP A 331 18.12 -0.03 0.96
C TRP A 331 16.66 -0.42 1.15
N GLU A 332 15.89 -0.36 0.07
CA GLU A 332 14.49 -0.78 0.06
C GLU A 332 14.36 -2.18 -0.56
N ASN A 333 13.53 -3.03 0.05
CA ASN A 333 13.18 -4.33 -0.51
C ASN A 333 11.86 -4.85 0.07
N THR A 334 11.27 -5.84 -0.60
CA THR A 334 10.07 -6.49 -0.07
C THR A 334 10.41 -7.43 1.07
N TYR A 335 9.51 -7.53 2.06
CA TYR A 335 9.66 -8.51 3.14
C TYR A 335 9.85 -9.95 2.62
N ASN A 336 9.08 -10.34 1.60
CA ASN A 336 9.22 -11.65 0.96
C ASN A 336 10.61 -11.89 0.37
N ASN A 337 11.24 -10.88 -0.23
CA ASN A 337 12.58 -11.02 -0.78
C ASN A 337 13.62 -11.20 0.31
N ILE A 338 13.53 -10.44 1.41
CA ILE A 338 14.39 -10.65 2.58
C ILE A 338 14.19 -12.07 3.11
N LYS A 339 12.94 -12.46 3.42
CA LYS A 339 12.62 -13.78 3.96
C LYS A 339 13.11 -14.94 3.09
N ARG A 340 13.12 -14.76 1.76
CA ARG A 340 13.60 -15.78 0.79
C ARG A 340 15.11 -15.77 0.58
N ASN A 341 15.86 -14.93 1.30
CA ASN A 341 17.29 -14.74 1.08
C ASN A 341 17.64 -14.25 -0.33
N VAL A 342 16.76 -13.41 -0.89
CA VAL A 342 16.88 -12.83 -2.23
C VAL A 342 17.21 -11.33 -2.17
N GLY A 343 16.92 -10.67 -1.04
CA GLY A 343 17.08 -9.22 -0.86
C GLY A 343 18.17 -8.80 0.10
N ASN A 344 19.26 -9.57 0.22
CA ASN A 344 20.38 -9.27 1.12
C ASN A 344 20.96 -7.87 0.85
N CYS A 345 21.79 -7.40 1.77
CA CYS A 345 22.42 -6.09 1.66
C CYS A 345 23.18 -5.95 0.34
N PRO A 346 22.83 -5.01 -0.55
CA PRO A 346 23.53 -4.86 -1.82
C PRO A 346 25.03 -4.53 -1.67
N LYS A 347 25.42 -3.91 -0.55
CA LYS A 347 26.84 -3.66 -0.22
C LYS A 347 27.56 -4.92 0.27
N CYS A 348 26.85 -5.88 0.87
CA CYS A 348 27.43 -6.96 1.65
C CYS A 348 27.07 -8.38 1.14
N ASP A 349 26.11 -8.54 0.23
CA ASP A 349 25.74 -9.83 -0.38
C ASP A 349 26.78 -10.24 -1.44
N GLY A 350 27.37 -11.41 -1.23
CA GLY A 350 28.57 -11.87 -1.94
C GLY A 350 28.43 -12.06 -3.44
N GLN A 351 27.21 -12.15 -3.98
CA GLN A 351 26.99 -12.33 -5.42
C GLN A 351 27.50 -11.16 -6.25
N TYR A 352 27.48 -9.95 -5.69
CA TYR A 352 27.96 -8.73 -6.36
C TYR A 352 29.15 -8.10 -5.64
N ILE A 353 29.54 -8.59 -4.45
CA ILE A 353 30.64 -7.99 -3.69
C ILE A 353 31.93 -8.03 -4.49
N ASN A 354 32.21 -9.14 -5.18
CA ASN A 354 33.46 -9.29 -5.91
C ASN A 354 33.54 -8.42 -7.16
N GLN A 355 32.42 -8.30 -7.88
CA GLN A 355 32.28 -7.38 -9.00
C GLN A 355 32.46 -5.92 -8.52
N LYS A 356 31.79 -5.57 -7.41
CA LYS A 356 31.90 -4.23 -6.82
C LYS A 356 33.33 -3.90 -6.35
N ILE A 357 33.96 -4.81 -5.61
CA ILE A 357 35.36 -4.70 -5.18
C ILE A 357 36.27 -4.49 -6.39
N THR A 358 36.07 -5.27 -7.45
CA THR A 358 36.83 -5.15 -8.69
C THR A 358 36.68 -3.77 -9.30
N ASN A 359 35.45 -3.25 -9.37
CA ASN A 359 35.17 -1.91 -9.87
C ASN A 359 35.78 -0.80 -9.00
N GLU A 360 35.68 -0.90 -7.66
CA GLU A 360 36.27 0.05 -6.72
C GLU A 360 37.81 0.07 -6.81
N ILE A 361 38.45 -1.10 -6.96
CA ILE A 361 39.89 -1.20 -7.17
C ILE A 361 40.28 -0.54 -8.50
N CYS A 362 39.54 -0.81 -9.59
CA CYS A 362 39.77 -0.17 -10.88
C CYS A 362 39.65 1.35 -10.80
N GLU A 363 38.56 1.87 -10.23
CA GLU A 363 38.38 3.31 -10.07
C GLU A 363 39.52 3.92 -9.23
N TYR A 364 39.89 3.28 -8.11
CA TYR A 364 41.00 3.72 -7.27
C TYR A 364 42.32 3.80 -8.05
N ILE A 365 42.70 2.74 -8.78
CA ILE A 365 43.93 2.69 -9.57
C ILE A 365 44.01 3.89 -10.50
N PHE A 366 43.00 4.09 -11.34
CA PHE A 366 43.07 5.08 -12.41
C PHE A 366 42.82 6.51 -11.91
N LYS A 367 42.11 6.67 -10.78
CA LYS A 367 41.90 7.98 -10.14
C LYS A 367 43.15 8.47 -9.42
N GLU A 368 43.82 7.61 -8.65
CA GLU A 368 45.07 7.97 -7.96
C GLU A 368 46.19 8.32 -8.94
N LEU A 369 46.19 7.72 -10.13
CA LEU A 369 47.11 8.05 -11.21
C LEU A 369 46.74 9.32 -11.99
N GLY A 370 45.57 9.93 -11.70
CA GLY A 370 45.10 11.12 -12.40
C GLY A 370 44.66 10.86 -13.85
N TYR A 371 44.31 9.62 -14.19
CA TYR A 371 43.88 9.25 -15.54
C TYR A 371 42.37 9.37 -15.74
N ILE A 372 41.60 9.55 -14.67
CA ILE A 372 40.14 9.72 -14.70
C ILE A 372 39.71 10.90 -13.82
N GLU A 373 38.78 11.72 -14.32
CA GLU A 373 38.29 12.90 -13.59
C GLU A 373 36.91 12.71 -12.96
N ASN A 374 36.09 11.73 -13.42
CA ASN A 374 34.82 11.21 -12.83
C ASN A 374 33.98 10.44 -13.90
N ASN A 375 34.61 9.79 -14.88
CA ASN A 375 33.93 9.17 -16.03
C ASN A 375 33.85 7.64 -15.95
N TYR A 376 34.13 7.04 -14.79
CA TYR A 376 33.98 5.60 -14.59
C TYR A 376 32.49 5.22 -14.52
N GLN A 377 32.06 4.30 -15.38
CA GLN A 377 30.66 3.89 -15.48
C GLN A 377 30.52 2.41 -15.15
N ILE A 378 29.54 2.07 -14.31
CA ILE A 378 29.23 0.70 -13.90
C ILE A 378 28.10 0.15 -14.77
N GLU A 379 28.11 -1.15 -15.07
CA GLU A 379 27.10 -1.83 -15.91
C GLU A 379 26.92 -1.14 -17.29
N TYR A 380 28.03 -0.81 -17.94
CA TYR A 380 27.99 -0.08 -19.20
C TYR A 380 27.62 -0.99 -20.38
N GLY A 381 26.49 -0.70 -21.02
CA GLY A 381 25.94 -1.53 -22.10
C GLY A 381 26.88 -1.64 -23.31
N LEU A 382 27.09 -2.87 -23.80
CA LEU A 382 28.06 -3.16 -24.87
C LEU A 382 27.72 -2.45 -26.19
N THR A 383 26.43 -2.25 -26.48
CA THR A 383 25.98 -1.50 -27.67
C THR A 383 26.33 -0.02 -27.64
N LYS A 384 26.65 0.55 -26.47
CA LYS A 384 27.18 1.91 -26.38
C LYS A 384 28.67 1.97 -26.72
N ILE A 385 29.40 0.87 -26.50
CA ILE A 385 30.82 0.74 -26.83
C ILE A 385 30.97 0.41 -28.32
N PHE A 386 30.17 -0.56 -28.80
CA PHE A 386 30.19 -1.08 -30.16
C PHE A 386 28.76 -1.08 -30.76
N PRO A 387 28.30 0.05 -31.31
CA PRO A 387 26.95 0.18 -31.87
C PRO A 387 26.64 -0.79 -33.02
N GLU A 388 27.67 -1.30 -33.69
CA GLU A 388 27.59 -2.21 -34.83
C GLU A 388 27.25 -3.67 -34.47
N LEU A 389 27.24 -4.03 -33.18
CA LEU A 389 26.99 -5.40 -32.74
C LEU A 389 25.51 -5.76 -32.74
N GLU A 390 24.96 -5.96 -33.94
CA GLU A 390 23.55 -6.36 -34.12
C GLU A 390 23.20 -7.72 -33.47
N GLY A 391 24.18 -8.61 -33.32
CA GLY A 391 23.99 -9.93 -32.68
C GLY A 391 24.00 -9.91 -31.14
N LEU A 392 24.50 -8.84 -30.52
CA LEU A 392 24.65 -8.71 -29.07
C LEU A 392 23.71 -7.63 -28.48
N ILE A 393 22.67 -7.20 -29.21
CA ILE A 393 21.72 -6.14 -28.81
C ILE A 393 20.77 -6.56 -27.64
N HIS A 394 21.10 -7.57 -26.85
CA HIS A 394 20.33 -7.76 -25.62
C HIS A 394 20.65 -6.61 -24.67
N ALA A 395 19.63 -5.92 -24.16
CA ALA A 395 19.79 -4.85 -23.18
C ALA A 395 20.53 -5.26 -21.88
N ASN A 396 20.80 -6.56 -21.73
CA ASN A 396 21.50 -7.14 -20.58
C ASN A 396 22.95 -7.51 -20.92
N VAL A 397 23.44 -7.25 -22.14
CA VAL A 397 24.86 -7.41 -22.47
C VAL A 397 25.58 -6.11 -22.12
N HIS A 398 26.34 -6.15 -21.03
CA HIS A 398 27.13 -5.04 -20.52
C HIS A 398 28.53 -5.53 -20.14
N VAL A 399 29.38 -4.56 -19.82
CA VAL A 399 30.61 -4.77 -19.03
C VAL A 399 30.40 -4.22 -17.63
N ASP A 400 31.06 -4.81 -16.65
CA ASP A 400 30.88 -4.43 -15.24
C ASP A 400 31.37 -3.01 -14.95
N GLY A 401 32.45 -2.61 -15.61
CA GLY A 401 33.00 -1.25 -15.56
C GLY A 401 33.51 -0.80 -16.93
N TYR A 402 33.37 0.50 -17.22
CA TYR A 402 33.91 1.12 -18.42
C TYR A 402 34.46 2.51 -18.12
N VAL A 403 35.61 2.85 -18.70
CA VAL A 403 36.21 4.17 -18.54
C VAL A 403 37.10 4.53 -19.74
N GLU A 404 37.12 5.81 -20.07
CA GLU A 404 38.07 6.38 -21.05
C GLU A 404 39.18 7.07 -20.28
N LEU A 405 40.40 6.56 -20.40
CA LEU A 405 41.56 7.06 -19.69
C LEU A 405 42.22 8.19 -20.48
N ASN A 406 42.65 9.23 -19.79
CA ASN A 406 43.39 10.36 -20.37
C ASN A 406 44.87 10.01 -20.64
N ILE A 407 45.11 8.84 -21.24
CA ILE A 407 46.42 8.33 -21.66
C ILE A 407 46.30 7.62 -22.99
N GLU A 408 47.34 7.77 -23.82
CA GLU A 408 47.41 7.15 -25.13
C GLU A 408 48.17 5.82 -25.09
N ASP A 409 47.69 4.85 -25.87
CA ASP A 409 48.39 3.58 -26.10
C ASP A 409 49.56 3.73 -27.09
N LYS A 410 50.27 2.62 -27.35
CA LYS A 410 51.40 2.57 -28.30
C LYS A 410 51.05 2.99 -29.74
N ASN A 411 49.77 3.04 -30.10
CA ASN A 411 49.27 3.43 -31.41
C ASN A 411 48.80 4.90 -31.43
N GLY A 412 48.88 5.61 -30.30
CA GLY A 412 48.40 6.99 -30.15
C GLY A 412 46.90 7.11 -29.93
N ASN A 413 46.21 6.03 -29.56
CA ASN A 413 44.78 6.06 -29.26
C ASN A 413 44.55 6.27 -27.78
N LEU A 414 43.54 7.08 -27.41
CA LEU A 414 43.04 7.10 -26.04
C LEU A 414 42.54 5.70 -25.64
N ILE A 415 42.96 5.27 -24.45
CA ILE A 415 42.59 3.97 -23.89
C ILE A 415 41.14 4.00 -23.43
N LYS A 416 40.33 3.08 -23.96
CA LYS A 416 38.95 2.81 -23.58
C LYS A 416 38.93 1.46 -22.89
N LEU A 417 38.95 1.47 -21.57
CA LEU A 417 39.12 0.28 -20.75
C LEU A 417 37.77 -0.21 -20.23
N ALA A 418 37.45 -1.46 -20.57
CA ALA A 418 36.37 -2.21 -19.96
C ALA A 418 36.92 -3.20 -18.92
N ILE A 419 36.13 -3.46 -17.89
CA ILE A 419 36.40 -4.39 -16.81
C ILE A 419 35.23 -5.37 -16.71
N GLU A 420 35.54 -6.64 -16.58
CA GLU A 420 34.58 -7.71 -16.31
C GLU A 420 35.09 -8.57 -15.15
N TYR A 421 34.25 -8.81 -14.16
CA TYR A 421 34.44 -9.83 -13.16
C TYR A 421 33.63 -11.08 -13.56
N GLN A 422 34.33 -12.14 -13.94
CA GLN A 422 33.69 -13.41 -14.26
C GLN A 422 33.45 -14.21 -12.99
N GLY A 423 32.19 -14.30 -12.57
CA GLY A 423 31.77 -15.21 -11.50
C GLY A 423 31.99 -16.69 -11.85
N GLN A 424 31.85 -17.57 -10.86
CA GLN A 424 32.08 -19.01 -11.02
C GLN A 424 31.22 -19.66 -12.12
N GLN A 425 30.09 -19.06 -12.47
CA GLN A 425 29.25 -19.52 -13.58
C GLN A 425 29.94 -19.51 -14.96
N HIS A 426 31.05 -18.80 -15.10
CA HIS A 426 31.84 -18.72 -16.34
C HIS A 426 32.98 -19.75 -16.38
N ASP A 427 33.09 -20.63 -15.38
CA ASP A 427 34.15 -21.64 -15.35
C ASP A 427 34.06 -22.57 -16.59
N PRO A 428 35.19 -22.81 -17.28
CA PRO A 428 35.21 -23.63 -18.50
C PRO A 428 34.90 -25.10 -18.22
N ASP A 429 35.10 -25.60 -16.98
CA ASP A 429 34.63 -26.92 -16.57
C ASP A 429 33.10 -26.89 -16.43
N PRO A 430 32.36 -27.62 -17.28
CA PRO A 430 30.91 -27.62 -17.22
C PRO A 430 30.34 -28.11 -15.90
N LYS A 431 31.08 -28.89 -15.12
CA LYS A 431 30.63 -29.32 -13.78
C LYS A 431 30.73 -28.19 -12.76
N ILE A 432 31.68 -27.28 -12.90
CA ILE A 432 31.86 -26.16 -11.97
C ILE A 432 30.95 -25.02 -12.41
N GLY A 433 31.08 -24.59 -13.67
CA GLY A 433 30.37 -23.45 -14.24
C GLY A 433 28.86 -23.64 -14.25
N PHE A 434 28.38 -24.81 -14.68
CA PHE A 434 26.94 -25.04 -14.72
C PHE A 434 26.31 -25.19 -13.33
N GLU A 435 27.01 -25.80 -12.37
CA GLU A 435 26.51 -25.88 -10.99
C GLU A 435 26.42 -24.50 -10.34
N ALA A 436 27.43 -23.66 -10.55
CA ALA A 436 27.39 -22.27 -10.12
C ALA A 436 26.26 -21.49 -10.81
N TYR A 437 26.08 -21.66 -12.13
CA TYR A 437 24.98 -21.06 -12.87
C TYR A 437 23.60 -21.46 -12.31
N LYS A 438 23.41 -22.74 -11.96
CA LYS A 438 22.18 -23.21 -11.33
C LYS A 438 21.95 -22.54 -9.97
N ALA A 439 22.99 -22.36 -9.17
CA ALA A 439 22.89 -21.71 -7.86
C ALA A 439 22.44 -20.24 -7.98
N VAL A 440 22.94 -19.51 -8.99
CA VAL A 440 22.63 -18.07 -9.15
C VAL A 440 21.35 -17.79 -9.94
N SER A 441 20.97 -18.67 -10.88
CA SER A 441 19.84 -18.41 -11.80
C SER A 441 18.44 -18.50 -11.19
N LYS A 442 18.31 -18.82 -9.89
CA LYS A 442 17.02 -18.94 -9.15
C LYS A 442 15.96 -19.83 -9.81
N GLN A 443 16.30 -20.62 -10.84
CA GLN A 443 15.37 -21.54 -11.51
C GLN A 443 15.15 -22.78 -10.64
N LEU A 444 14.19 -22.68 -9.73
CA LEU A 444 13.86 -23.59 -8.62
C LEU A 444 13.45 -25.04 -8.99
N ASP A 445 13.64 -25.49 -10.22
CA ASP A 445 12.98 -26.71 -10.71
C ASP A 445 13.89 -27.62 -11.55
N VAL A 446 15.22 -27.56 -11.35
CA VAL A 446 16.15 -28.52 -11.96
C VAL A 446 16.15 -29.81 -11.14
N VAL A 447 15.13 -30.66 -11.34
CA VAL A 447 15.19 -32.06 -10.90
C VAL A 447 16.02 -32.83 -11.92
N GLU A 448 17.16 -33.36 -11.48
CA GLU A 448 18.04 -34.22 -12.28
C GLU A 448 17.22 -35.33 -12.97
N GLY A 449 17.37 -35.45 -14.29
CA GLY A 449 16.71 -36.49 -15.10
C GLY A 449 15.43 -36.11 -15.82
N THR A 450 14.92 -34.87 -15.69
CA THR A 450 13.72 -34.42 -16.44
C THR A 450 14.07 -33.59 -17.68
N LYS A 451 13.15 -33.50 -18.66
CA LYS A 451 13.21 -32.61 -19.85
C LYS A 451 13.44 -31.11 -19.52
N LYS A 452 13.52 -30.73 -18.25
CA LYS A 452 13.89 -29.38 -17.79
C LYS A 452 15.40 -29.12 -17.86
N TYR A 453 16.27 -30.14 -17.77
CA TYR A 453 17.74 -29.95 -17.77
C TYR A 453 18.26 -29.27 -19.06
N SER A 454 17.85 -29.75 -20.24
CA SER A 454 18.26 -29.16 -21.52
C SER A 454 17.77 -27.72 -21.71
N LYS A 455 16.68 -27.33 -21.03
CA LYS A 455 16.14 -25.97 -21.07
C LYS A 455 16.97 -24.97 -20.25
N VAL A 456 17.76 -25.42 -19.30
CA VAL A 456 18.62 -24.55 -18.45
C VAL A 456 20.08 -24.58 -18.92
N TYR A 457 20.55 -25.74 -19.42
CA TYR A 457 21.90 -25.89 -19.94
C TYR A 457 22.16 -25.05 -21.20
N LYS A 458 21.19 -24.99 -22.12
CA LYS A 458 21.33 -24.17 -23.33
C LYS A 458 21.53 -22.68 -23.00
N PRO A 459 20.67 -22.03 -22.17
CA PRO A 459 20.91 -20.66 -21.72
C PRO A 459 22.29 -20.41 -21.09
N TRP A 460 22.80 -21.35 -20.28
CA TRP A 460 24.15 -21.24 -19.72
C TRP A 460 25.22 -21.27 -20.81
N ARG A 461 25.14 -22.22 -21.76
CA ARG A 461 26.08 -22.28 -22.91
C ARG A 461 26.00 -21.04 -23.79
N ASP A 462 24.79 -20.55 -24.06
CA ASP A 462 24.58 -19.33 -24.83
C ASP A 462 25.22 -18.13 -24.11
N LEU A 463 25.19 -18.09 -22.77
CA LEU A 463 25.88 -17.08 -21.96
C LEU A 463 27.41 -17.19 -22.09
N ILE A 464 27.99 -18.39 -21.99
CA ILE A 464 29.44 -18.59 -22.18
C ILE A 464 29.88 -18.12 -23.56
N THR A 465 29.20 -18.57 -24.62
CA THR A 465 29.52 -18.18 -26.00
C THR A 465 29.40 -16.67 -26.21
N ARG A 466 28.39 -16.03 -25.62
CA ARG A 466 28.25 -14.57 -25.66
C ARG A 466 29.44 -13.86 -25.01
N ASP A 467 29.97 -14.39 -23.91
CA ASP A 467 31.09 -13.77 -23.21
C ASP A 467 32.42 -14.02 -23.95
N GLU A 468 32.58 -15.18 -24.59
CA GLU A 468 33.68 -15.45 -25.55
C GLU A 468 33.62 -14.45 -26.73
N ASP A 469 32.44 -14.27 -27.35
CA ASP A 469 32.24 -13.30 -28.43
C ASP A 469 32.55 -11.86 -27.98
N LYS A 470 32.25 -11.52 -26.72
CA LYS A 470 32.58 -10.22 -26.13
C LYS A 470 34.10 -10.03 -26.04
N VAL A 471 34.83 -11.02 -25.52
CA VAL A 471 36.31 -10.98 -25.45
C VAL A 471 36.91 -10.84 -26.85
N ASP A 472 36.48 -11.66 -27.80
CA ASP A 472 36.93 -11.61 -29.20
C ASP A 472 36.74 -10.22 -29.84
N HIS A 473 35.65 -9.51 -29.50
CA HIS A 473 35.40 -8.17 -30.01
C HIS A 473 36.37 -7.14 -29.44
N PHE A 474 36.65 -7.18 -28.14
CA PHE A 474 37.67 -6.30 -27.57
C PHE A 474 39.06 -6.60 -28.16
N GLU A 475 39.43 -7.88 -28.30
CA GLU A 475 40.73 -8.24 -28.89
C GLU A 475 40.92 -7.70 -30.32
N LYS A 476 39.88 -7.79 -31.16
CA LYS A 476 39.90 -7.24 -32.53
C LYS A 476 40.03 -5.71 -32.57
N ASN A 477 39.53 -5.03 -31.53
CA ASN A 477 39.52 -3.57 -31.41
C ASN A 477 40.63 -3.01 -30.49
N ASN A 478 41.54 -3.86 -29.97
CA ASN A 478 42.73 -3.41 -29.22
C ASN A 478 43.56 -2.39 -30.01
N LYS A 479 43.64 -2.54 -31.35
CA LYS A 479 44.34 -1.59 -32.23
C LYS A 479 43.71 -0.19 -32.28
N ASP A 480 42.45 -0.07 -31.87
CA ASP A 480 41.65 1.16 -31.85
C ASP A 480 41.49 1.71 -30.41
N GLY A 481 42.28 1.17 -29.48
CA GLY A 481 42.35 1.61 -28.08
C GLY A 481 41.31 0.98 -27.15
N TYR A 482 40.52 0.00 -27.60
CA TYR A 482 39.54 -0.70 -26.74
C TYR A 482 40.18 -1.91 -26.08
N TYR A 483 40.24 -1.93 -24.76
CA TYR A 483 40.85 -3.01 -23.98
C TYR A 483 39.84 -3.58 -22.98
N LEU A 484 39.88 -4.89 -22.74
CA LEU A 484 39.06 -5.58 -21.74
C LEU A 484 39.96 -6.33 -20.77
N ILE A 485 39.80 -6.06 -19.47
CA ILE A 485 40.38 -6.88 -18.41
C ILE A 485 39.28 -7.78 -17.84
N VAL A 486 39.50 -9.09 -17.94
CA VAL A 486 38.63 -10.11 -17.33
C VAL A 486 39.29 -10.59 -16.05
N VAL A 487 38.64 -10.34 -14.92
CA VAL A 487 39.06 -10.77 -13.58
C VAL A 487 38.32 -12.06 -13.24
N ASP A 488 39.07 -13.15 -13.18
CA ASP A 488 38.54 -14.48 -12.85
C ASP A 488 38.10 -14.55 -11.38
N TYR A 489 37.02 -15.28 -11.09
CA TYR A 489 36.52 -15.46 -9.73
C TYR A 489 37.53 -16.12 -8.77
N ASN A 490 38.52 -16.85 -9.30
CA ASN A 490 39.60 -17.47 -8.54
C ASN A 490 40.70 -16.48 -8.14
N VAL A 491 40.68 -15.25 -8.65
CA VAL A 491 41.62 -14.22 -8.19
C VAL A 491 41.21 -13.80 -6.78
N ASP A 492 42.05 -14.19 -5.82
CA ASP A 492 41.84 -13.86 -4.42
C ASP A 492 41.66 -12.36 -4.27
N PRO A 493 40.68 -11.90 -3.47
CA PRO A 493 40.37 -10.50 -3.39
C PRO A 493 41.59 -9.61 -3.02
N GLU A 494 42.53 -10.13 -2.23
CA GLU A 494 43.76 -9.42 -1.84
C GLU A 494 44.71 -9.17 -3.04
N ASP A 495 44.70 -10.04 -4.05
CA ASP A 495 45.59 -10.00 -5.21
C ASP A 495 45.01 -9.25 -6.41
N ARG A 496 43.73 -8.84 -6.35
CA ARG A 496 43.02 -8.21 -7.47
C ARG A 496 43.69 -6.94 -7.97
N LEU A 497 44.23 -6.12 -7.08
CA LEU A 497 44.92 -4.89 -7.44
C LEU A 497 46.12 -5.19 -8.35
N ASP A 498 46.98 -6.12 -7.93
CA ASP A 498 48.18 -6.50 -8.68
C ASP A 498 47.81 -7.21 -9.98
N PHE A 499 46.75 -8.02 -9.98
CA PHE A 499 46.22 -8.67 -11.18
C PHE A 499 45.75 -7.63 -12.22
N ILE A 500 44.92 -6.66 -11.81
CA ILE A 500 44.38 -5.63 -12.70
C ILE A 500 45.50 -4.78 -13.29
N ILE A 501 46.46 -4.34 -12.46
CA ILE A 501 47.64 -3.60 -12.94
C ILE A 501 48.41 -4.45 -13.95
N SER A 502 48.77 -5.68 -13.60
CA SER A 502 49.55 -6.56 -14.48
C SER A 502 48.87 -6.79 -15.83
N LYS A 503 47.55 -7.00 -15.83
CA LYS A 503 46.76 -7.18 -17.05
C LYS A 503 46.66 -5.90 -17.87
N PHE A 504 46.50 -4.75 -17.23
CA PHE A 504 46.53 -3.46 -17.91
C PHE A 504 47.87 -3.25 -18.62
N GLU A 505 48.99 -3.45 -17.93
CA GLU A 505 50.33 -3.28 -18.50
C GLU A 505 50.59 -4.30 -19.63
N GLU A 506 50.14 -5.54 -19.47
CA GLU A 506 50.23 -6.58 -20.49
C GLU A 506 49.50 -6.18 -21.77
N LEU A 507 48.26 -5.70 -21.67
CA LEU A 507 47.41 -5.36 -22.80
C LEU A 507 47.87 -4.09 -23.52
N THR A 508 48.12 -3.03 -22.75
CA THR A 508 48.40 -1.67 -23.28
C THR A 508 49.89 -1.44 -23.57
N LYS A 509 50.77 -2.26 -22.98
CA LYS A 509 52.24 -2.06 -22.94
C LYS A 509 52.68 -0.77 -22.22
N ILE A 510 51.81 -0.19 -21.41
CA ILE A 510 52.10 0.97 -20.55
C ILE A 510 52.42 0.46 -19.16
N THR A 511 53.58 0.83 -18.61
CA THR A 511 53.91 0.56 -17.21
C THR A 511 53.31 1.64 -16.32
N LEU A 512 52.51 1.24 -15.33
CA LEU A 512 51.92 2.13 -14.35
C LEU A 512 52.95 2.45 -13.25
N SER A 513 52.92 3.67 -12.72
CA SER A 513 53.69 3.97 -11.51
C SER A 513 53.14 3.15 -10.34
N LYS A 514 54.01 2.74 -9.42
CA LYS A 514 53.61 1.98 -8.23
C LYS A 514 52.52 2.72 -7.45
N ILE A 515 51.39 2.05 -7.25
CA ILE A 515 50.29 2.51 -6.41
C ILE A 515 50.41 1.80 -5.07
N PRO A 516 50.32 2.51 -3.93
CA PRO A 516 50.29 1.85 -2.64
C PRO A 516 49.04 0.96 -2.54
N TYR A 517 49.24 -0.29 -2.13
CA TYR A 517 48.14 -1.16 -1.78
C TYR A 517 47.29 -0.50 -0.70
N ARG A 518 45.97 -0.51 -0.92
CA ARG A 518 44.99 -0.08 0.05
C ARG A 518 44.09 -1.28 0.33
N ASP A 519 43.95 -1.64 1.60
CA ASP A 519 43.05 -2.72 1.99
C ASP A 519 41.61 -2.29 1.66
N TRP A 520 41.10 -2.82 0.57
CA TRP A 520 39.81 -2.45 0.03
C TRP A 520 38.64 -2.98 0.89
N ARG A 521 38.92 -3.83 1.88
CA ARG A 521 37.95 -4.22 2.93
C ARG A 521 37.61 -3.08 3.88
N THR A 522 38.35 -1.97 3.83
CA THR A 522 38.11 -0.79 4.69
C THR A 522 37.16 0.24 4.07
N PHE A 523 36.59 -0.03 2.89
CA PHE A 523 35.67 0.88 2.17
C PHE A 523 34.17 0.68 2.48
#